data_AF-A0A9Q7JXP1-F1
#
_entry.id   AF-A0A9Q7JXP1-F1
#
_cell.length_a   1.000
_cell.length_b   1.000
_cell.length_c   1.000
_cell.angle_alpha   90.00
_cell.angle_beta   90.00
_cell.angle_gamma   90.00
#
_symmetry.space_group_name_H-M   'P 1'
#
loop_
_entity.id
_entity.type
_entity.pdbx_description
1 polymer ?
#
loop_
_entity_poly.entity_id
_entity_poly.type
_entity_poly.pdbx_seq_one_letter_code
_entity_poly.pdbx_strand_id
1 'polypeptide(L)'
;GEHQVNVEDKLTGSYRVWDYCVQYQESSLDFISRLMELEGIAYHFSHEADKHTLVLTDAATQHQPFSGYEVIPYHQTPSGGSTDEEGI
;
A
#
# COMPACT_ATOMS: atom_id res chain seq x y z
N GLY A 1 -12.07 -11.38 -11.32
CA GLY A 1 -11.87 -12.23 -10.13
C GLY A 1 -13.08 -12.15 -9.22
N GLU A 2 -13.21 -13.09 -8.29
CA GLU A 2 -14.36 -13.26 -7.37
C GLU A 2 -14.79 -11.97 -6.66
N HIS A 3 -13.85 -11.07 -6.34
CA HIS A 3 -14.09 -9.84 -5.60
C HIS A 3 -14.01 -8.53 -6.41
N GLN A 4 -13.77 -8.60 -7.73
CA GLN A 4 -13.67 -7.43 -8.63
C GLN A 4 -12.76 -6.29 -8.11
N VAL A 5 -11.65 -6.64 -7.46
CA VAL A 5 -10.66 -5.67 -6.97
C VAL A 5 -9.68 -5.32 -8.09
N ASN A 6 -9.39 -4.03 -8.28
CA ASN A 6 -8.30 -3.61 -9.17
C ASN A 6 -6.97 -3.86 -8.46
N VAL A 7 -6.07 -4.60 -9.10
CA VAL A 7 -4.76 -4.96 -8.55
C VAL A 7 -3.68 -4.51 -9.51
N GLU A 8 -2.66 -3.84 -8.98
CA GLU A 8 -1.41 -3.53 -9.67
C GLU A 8 -0.29 -4.35 -9.04
N ASP A 9 0.37 -5.17 -9.84
CA ASP A 9 1.50 -6.00 -9.44
C ASP A 9 2.81 -5.25 -9.75
N LYS A 10 3.52 -4.81 -8.72
CA LYS A 10 4.87 -4.25 -8.85
C LYS A 10 5.94 -5.19 -8.31
N LEU A 11 5.63 -6.44 -8.02
CA LEU A 11 6.60 -7.34 -7.42
C LEU A 11 7.79 -7.58 -8.36
N THR A 12 8.99 -7.64 -7.79
CA THR A 12 10.24 -7.83 -8.54
C THR A 12 10.89 -9.19 -8.27
N GLY A 13 10.52 -9.81 -7.16
CA GLY A 13 10.96 -11.15 -6.77
C GLY A 13 10.26 -12.27 -7.52
N SER A 14 10.78 -13.48 -7.34
CA SER A 14 10.10 -14.72 -7.68
C SER A 14 9.65 -15.38 -6.39
N TYR A 15 8.37 -15.75 -6.32
CA TYR A 15 7.78 -16.34 -5.13
C TYR A 15 7.59 -17.84 -5.29
N ARG A 16 7.59 -18.55 -4.16
CA ARG A 16 7.32 -19.99 -4.18
C ARG A 16 5.90 -20.26 -4.65
N VAL A 17 5.74 -21.37 -5.36
CA VAL A 17 4.42 -21.96 -5.59
C VAL A 17 4.09 -22.84 -4.38
N TRP A 18 2.90 -22.65 -3.83
CA TRP A 18 2.45 -23.42 -2.67
C TRP A 18 1.78 -24.71 -3.11
N ASP A 19 2.31 -25.85 -2.67
CA ASP A 19 1.69 -27.16 -2.93
C ASP A 19 0.37 -27.34 -2.16
N TYR A 20 0.26 -26.68 -1.00
CA TYR A 20 -0.95 -26.70 -0.17
C TYR A 20 -1.10 -25.37 0.58
N CYS A 21 -2.22 -24.70 0.37
CA CYS A 21 -2.58 -23.46 1.05
C CYS A 21 -4.10 -23.40 1.25
N VAL A 22 -4.54 -23.08 2.45
CA VAL A 22 -5.96 -23.10 2.82
C VAL A 22 -6.30 -21.80 3.56
N GLN A 23 -7.46 -21.24 3.23
CA GLN A 23 -8.14 -20.21 4.01
C GLN A 23 -9.08 -20.89 5.00
N TYR A 24 -8.86 -20.72 6.30
CA TYR A 24 -9.67 -21.39 7.32
C TYR A 24 -10.12 -20.42 8.41
N GLN A 25 -11.44 -20.22 8.53
CA GLN A 25 -12.07 -19.34 9.53
C GLN A 25 -11.47 -17.92 9.58
N GLU A 26 -11.04 -17.39 8.44
CA GLU A 26 -10.45 -16.06 8.31
C GLU A 26 -11.10 -15.32 7.13
N SER A 27 -11.13 -13.97 7.19
CA SER A 27 -11.66 -13.17 6.08
C SER A 27 -10.73 -13.23 4.86
N SER A 28 -11.24 -12.89 3.67
CA SER A 28 -10.39 -12.83 2.47
C SER A 28 -9.23 -11.85 2.63
N LEU A 29 -9.42 -10.76 3.38
CA LEU A 29 -8.35 -9.80 3.66
C LEU A 29 -7.30 -10.42 4.59
N ASP A 30 -7.71 -11.03 5.70
CA ASP A 30 -6.78 -11.66 6.64
C ASP A 30 -5.94 -12.75 5.95
N PHE A 31 -6.58 -13.54 5.09
CA PHE A 31 -5.91 -14.60 4.34
C PHE A 31 -4.81 -14.05 3.42
N ILE A 32 -5.13 -13.05 2.59
CA ILE A 32 -4.14 -12.48 1.67
C ILE A 32 -3.06 -11.70 2.43
N SER A 33 -3.41 -10.97 3.50
CA SER A 33 -2.46 -10.22 4.32
C SER A 33 -1.45 -11.16 4.98
N ARG A 34 -1.92 -12.25 5.60
CA ARG A 34 -1.04 -13.25 6.22
C ARG A 34 -0.08 -13.89 5.22
N LEU A 35 -0.52 -14.16 4.00
CA LEU A 35 0.36 -14.71 2.95
C LEU A 35 1.36 -13.67 2.44
N MET A 36 0.93 -12.43 2.21
CA MET A 36 1.79 -11.34 1.79
C MET A 36 2.87 -11.05 2.83
N GLU A 37 2.51 -10.97 4.11
CA GLU A 37 3.45 -10.82 5.23
C GLU A 37 4.53 -11.92 5.23
N LEU A 38 4.14 -13.17 4.99
CA LEU A 38 5.06 -14.31 4.97
C LEU A 38 6.04 -14.28 3.79
N GLU A 39 5.62 -13.76 2.65
CA GLU A 39 6.45 -13.62 1.44
C GLU A 39 7.21 -12.29 1.38
N GLY A 40 7.05 -11.41 2.39
CA GLY A 40 7.67 -10.09 2.40
C GLY A 40 7.04 -9.10 1.40
N ILE A 41 5.78 -9.33 1.04
CA ILE A 41 4.99 -8.45 0.19
C ILE A 41 4.23 -7.46 1.09
N ALA A 42 4.37 -6.17 0.80
CA ALA A 42 3.52 -5.13 1.35
C ALA A 42 2.51 -4.66 0.29
N TYR A 43 1.47 -3.96 0.74
CA TYR A 43 0.52 -3.33 -0.17
C TYR A 43 0.05 -1.96 0.32
N HIS A 44 -0.41 -1.15 -0.62
CA HIS A 44 -1.12 0.11 -0.35
C HIS A 44 -2.25 0.31 -1.37
N PHE A 45 -3.13 1.26 -1.11
CA PHE A 45 -4.17 1.65 -2.07
C PHE A 45 -3.76 2.91 -2.81
N SER A 46 -3.80 2.86 -4.13
CA SER A 46 -3.78 4.04 -4.99
C SER A 46 -5.22 4.50 -5.20
N HIS A 47 -5.48 5.78 -4.93
CA HIS A 47 -6.82 6.36 -4.95
C HIS A 47 -6.99 7.30 -6.14
N GLU A 48 -8.02 7.04 -6.94
CA GLU A 48 -8.55 7.93 -7.97
C GLU A 48 -10.03 8.19 -7.66
N ALA A 49 -10.61 9.23 -8.28
CA ALA A 49 -11.99 9.66 -8.00
C ALA A 49 -13.03 8.52 -8.10
N ASP A 50 -12.88 7.65 -9.10
CA ASP A 50 -13.84 6.58 -9.40
C ASP A 50 -13.21 5.18 -9.29
N LYS A 51 -11.98 5.08 -8.76
CA LYS A 51 -11.21 3.83 -8.76
C LYS A 51 -10.26 3.74 -7.58
N HIS A 52 -10.23 2.59 -6.93
CA HIS A 52 -9.19 2.25 -5.96
C HIS A 52 -8.45 1.01 -6.46
N THR A 53 -7.12 1.07 -6.39
CA THR A 53 -6.24 0.00 -6.87
C THR A 53 -5.37 -0.48 -5.71
N LEU A 54 -5.42 -1.78 -5.43
CA LEU A 54 -4.50 -2.44 -4.51
C LEU A 54 -3.16 -2.63 -5.21
N VAL A 55 -2.11 -1.98 -4.71
CA VAL A 55 -0.76 -2.03 -5.28
C VAL A 55 0.11 -2.94 -4.42
N LEU A 56 0.61 -4.03 -4.99
CA LEU A 56 1.52 -4.97 -4.32
C LEU A 56 2.98 -4.55 -4.56
N THR A 57 3.81 -4.58 -3.52
CA THR A 57 5.23 -4.17 -3.58
C THR A 57 6.09 -5.04 -2.66
N ASP A 58 7.32 -5.33 -3.10
CA ASP A 58 8.35 -6.02 -2.33
C ASP A 58 9.63 -5.19 -2.14
N ALA A 59 9.64 -3.95 -2.65
CA ALA A 59 10.80 -3.08 -2.62
C ALA A 59 10.42 -1.65 -2.25
N ALA A 60 11.10 -1.11 -1.23
CA ALA A 60 10.86 0.24 -0.74
C ALA A 60 11.02 1.32 -1.83
N THR A 61 11.87 1.08 -2.83
CA THR A 61 12.13 1.98 -3.96
C THR A 61 10.93 2.16 -4.90
N GLN A 62 9.86 1.37 -4.73
CA GLN A 62 8.67 1.44 -5.58
C GLN A 62 7.63 2.43 -5.07
N HIS A 63 7.78 2.93 -3.85
CA HIS A 63 6.97 4.04 -3.34
C HIS A 63 7.45 5.34 -3.97
N GLN A 64 6.50 6.13 -4.47
CA GLN A 64 6.75 7.46 -5.02
C GLN A 64 6.09 8.50 -4.13
N PRO A 65 6.71 9.68 -3.94
CA PRO A 65 6.04 10.78 -3.29
C PRO A 65 4.79 11.17 -4.09
N PHE A 66 3.79 11.67 -3.39
CA PHE A 66 2.65 12.30 -4.06
C PHE A 66 3.13 13.61 -4.70
N SER A 67 2.60 13.92 -5.89
CA SER A 67 3.03 15.10 -6.65
C SER A 67 2.78 16.37 -5.85
N GLY A 68 3.81 17.21 -5.69
CA GLY A 68 3.76 18.43 -4.87
C GLY A 68 4.09 18.22 -3.39
N TYR A 69 4.34 16.98 -2.97
CA TYR A 69 4.63 16.56 -1.59
C TYR A 69 6.00 15.85 -1.52
N GLU A 70 6.86 16.07 -2.50
CA GLU A 70 8.20 15.48 -2.54
C GLU A 70 9.05 15.97 -1.36
N VAL A 71 8.79 17.19 -0.88
CA VAL A 71 9.39 17.80 0.30
C VAL A 71 8.32 18.53 1.09
N ILE A 72 8.10 18.10 2.34
CA ILE A 72 7.16 18.75 3.26
C ILE A 72 7.98 19.59 4.26
N PRO A 73 7.85 20.93 4.26
CA PRO A 73 8.60 21.78 5.17
C PRO A 73 8.10 21.65 6.61
N TYR A 74 9.03 21.62 7.57
CA TYR A 74 8.70 21.67 8.98
C TYR A 74 8.60 23.12 9.46
N HIS A 75 7.44 23.53 9.95
CA HIS A 75 7.20 24.86 10.50
C HIS A 75 7.03 24.80 12.03
N GLN A 76 7.88 25.49 12.77
CA GLN A 76 7.70 25.68 14.21
C GLN A 76 6.72 26.81 14.48
N THR A 77 5.59 26.51 15.11
CA THR A 77 4.65 27.53 15.61
C THR A 77 4.87 27.72 17.12
N PRO A 78 4.90 28.96 17.65
CA PRO A 78 5.16 29.24 19.07
C PRO A 78 4.20 28.55 20.04
N SER A 79 2.98 28.25 19.59
CA SER A 79 1.91 27.61 20.36
C SER A 79 1.65 26.15 19.96
N GLY A 80 2.40 25.57 19.02
CA GLY A 80 2.23 24.17 18.60
C GLY A 80 0.93 23.89 17.82
N GLY A 81 0.58 24.76 16.87
CA GLY A 81 -0.56 24.61 15.95
C GLY A 81 -0.18 24.46 14.47
N SER A 82 -1.19 24.28 13.59
CA SER A 82 -1.07 24.18 12.14
C SER A 82 -0.80 25.52 11.46
N THR A 83 -0.15 25.50 10.29
CA THR A 83 -0.01 26.65 9.38
C THR A 83 -1.10 26.60 8.29
N ASP A 84 -1.55 27.75 7.82
CA ASP A 84 -2.56 27.89 6.75
C ASP A 84 -1.95 27.82 5.33
N GLU A 85 -0.63 27.66 5.22
CA GLU A 85 0.07 27.49 3.94
C GLU A 85 -0.15 26.08 3.38
N GLU A 86 -0.83 25.97 2.23
CA GLU A 86 -0.93 24.70 1.50
C GLU A 86 0.41 24.30 0.87
N GLY A 87 0.71 23.00 0.90
CA GLY A 87 2.06 22.45 1.02
C GLY A 87 2.23 21.58 2.28
N ILE A 88 1.14 21.42 3.05
CA ILE A 88 0.81 20.16 3.72
C ILE A 88 0.83 19.05 2.70
#